data_AF-A0A8B6E085-F1
#
_entry.id   AF-A0A8B6E085-F1
#
_cell.length_a   1.000
_cell.length_b   1.000
_cell.length_c   1.000
_cell.angle_alpha   90.00
_cell.angle_beta   90.00
_cell.angle_gamma   90.00
#
_symmetry.space_group_name_H-M   'P 1'
#
loop_
_entity.id
_entity.type
_entity.pdbx_description
1 polymer ?
#
loop_
_entity_poly.entity_id
_entity_poly.type
_entity_poly.pdbx_seq_one_letter_code
_entity_poly.pdbx_strand_id
1 'polypeptide(L)'
;MKMDFWRIVFYHILLFFMSANATEDLDDPCISHLTLPNQEQRSAEYQLDIENDTAINDVMLPNGWYRFNTSNGDDMPTEAPNSLKCGTWYPIWLNDTLPLVSDGTSSKQVCMRSFKSDCLESWNIGIKNCSGFYVYGLISSTTENSAYCIGSKLVPCPYGYSSNTGFYPGCTMKFPQKTVGTVEVIVDLVPGPVLFEPYGNSLVTSFGCKFDEVFGDDGVKFVYDVQWSINGQKFILHTGKEYSNIGSTNLTESEWIGKHRLNMVVSLKDV
;
A
#
# COMPACT_ATOMS: atom_id res chain seq x y z
N MET A 1 -13.08 -71.42 3.40
CA MET A 1 -11.94 -70.68 4.00
C MET A 1 -10.94 -70.27 2.92
N LYS A 2 -11.31 -69.30 2.06
CA LYS A 2 -10.47 -68.70 1.01
C LYS A 2 -11.16 -67.42 0.51
N MET A 3 -11.40 -66.45 1.39
CA MET A 3 -12.00 -65.17 0.95
C MET A 3 -11.57 -63.92 1.72
N ASP A 4 -10.62 -64.02 2.65
CA ASP A 4 -10.27 -62.89 3.52
C ASP A 4 -8.82 -62.42 3.41
N PHE A 5 -7.98 -63.06 2.60
CA PHE A 5 -6.58 -62.63 2.49
C PHE A 5 -6.40 -61.44 1.54
N TRP A 6 -7.10 -61.43 0.40
CA TRP A 6 -6.97 -60.36 -0.60
C TRP A 6 -7.67 -59.05 -0.20
N ARG A 7 -8.75 -59.12 0.59
CA ARG A 7 -9.45 -57.91 1.10
C ARG A 7 -8.62 -57.15 2.14
N ILE A 8 -7.90 -57.86 3.01
CA ILE A 8 -7.03 -57.26 4.03
C ILE A 8 -5.79 -56.64 3.39
N VAL A 9 -5.21 -57.31 2.38
CA VAL A 9 -4.06 -56.78 1.63
C VAL A 9 -4.44 -55.52 0.84
N PHE A 10 -5.60 -55.48 0.18
CA PHE A 10 -6.08 -54.27 -0.50
C PHE A 10 -6.43 -53.12 0.46
N TYR A 11 -7.02 -53.41 1.63
CA TYR A 11 -7.31 -52.38 2.64
C TYR A 11 -6.04 -51.78 3.25
N HIS A 12 -5.00 -52.58 3.48
CA HIS A 12 -3.73 -52.05 3.95
C HIS A 12 -2.97 -51.29 2.86
N ILE A 13 -3.04 -51.71 1.59
CA ILE A 13 -2.47 -50.94 0.48
C ILE A 13 -3.22 -49.61 0.29
N LEU A 14 -4.55 -49.58 0.37
CA LEU A 14 -5.34 -48.35 0.32
C LEU A 14 -5.11 -47.42 1.52
N LEU A 15 -4.96 -47.96 2.73
CA LEU A 15 -4.62 -47.17 3.91
C LEU A 15 -3.18 -46.65 3.88
N PHE A 16 -2.24 -47.39 3.27
CA PHE A 16 -0.87 -46.93 3.06
C PHE A 16 -0.77 -45.85 1.96
N PHE A 17 -1.62 -45.92 0.93
CA PHE A 17 -1.75 -44.87 -0.10
C PHE A 17 -2.50 -43.63 0.38
N MET A 18 -3.38 -43.73 1.40
CA MET A 18 -4.03 -42.56 2.02
C MET A 18 -3.14 -41.85 3.05
N SER A 19 -2.05 -42.47 3.52
CA SER A 19 -1.12 -41.85 4.47
C SER A 19 0.12 -41.22 3.82
N ALA A 20 0.20 -41.18 2.48
CA ALA A 20 1.36 -40.65 1.76
C ALA A 20 1.21 -39.18 1.29
N ASN A 21 0.18 -38.44 1.71
CA ASN A 21 -0.07 -37.08 1.21
C ASN A 21 -0.35 -36.06 2.34
N ALA A 22 0.63 -35.81 3.21
CA ALA A 22 0.54 -34.69 4.15
C ALA A 22 1.90 -34.17 4.66
N THR A 23 3.00 -34.30 3.89
CA THR A 23 4.32 -33.81 4.33
C THR A 23 5.11 -33.00 3.29
N GLU A 24 4.54 -32.64 2.14
CA GLU A 24 5.25 -31.80 1.14
C GLU A 24 4.97 -30.30 1.25
N ASP A 25 4.04 -29.87 2.12
CA ASP A 25 3.49 -28.50 2.06
C ASP A 25 4.20 -27.49 2.98
N LEU A 26 4.93 -27.93 4.01
CA LEU A 26 5.57 -27.01 4.98
C LEU A 26 6.90 -26.42 4.49
N ASP A 27 7.52 -27.01 3.47
CA ASP A 27 8.78 -26.54 2.86
C ASP A 27 8.54 -25.82 1.52
N ASP A 28 7.28 -25.65 1.08
CA ASP A 28 6.99 -24.85 -0.09
C ASP A 28 7.23 -23.36 0.22
N PRO A 29 8.13 -22.67 -0.49
CA PRO A 29 8.36 -21.25 -0.26
C PRO A 29 7.15 -20.37 -0.57
N CYS A 30 6.13 -20.87 -1.26
CA CYS A 30 4.84 -20.19 -1.41
C CYS A 30 4.01 -20.17 -0.12
N ILE A 31 4.33 -21.03 0.86
CA ILE A 31 3.63 -21.15 2.14
C ILE A 31 4.48 -20.56 3.27
N SER A 32 5.79 -20.88 3.28
CA SER A 32 6.72 -20.44 4.31
C SER A 32 7.83 -19.58 3.72
N HIS A 33 7.77 -18.27 3.99
CA HIS A 33 8.73 -17.30 3.48
C HIS A 33 8.94 -16.13 4.45
N LEU A 34 10.06 -15.45 4.32
CA LEU A 34 10.43 -14.26 5.06
C LEU A 34 9.97 -12.99 4.34
N THR A 35 9.97 -11.87 5.07
CA THR A 35 9.74 -10.52 4.53
C THR A 35 11.06 -9.77 4.57
N LEU A 36 11.46 -9.17 3.45
CA LEU A 36 12.70 -8.38 3.41
C LEU A 36 12.47 -7.02 4.12
N PRO A 37 13.40 -6.50 4.93
CA PRO A 37 13.24 -5.19 5.58
C PRO A 37 13.48 -4.05 4.58
N ASN A 38 12.96 -2.85 4.91
CA ASN A 38 13.18 -1.61 4.15
C ASN A 38 12.71 -1.68 2.68
N GLN A 39 11.60 -2.38 2.39
CA GLN A 39 11.18 -2.65 1.01
C GLN A 39 10.90 -1.40 0.19
N GLU A 40 10.31 -0.37 0.81
CA GLU A 40 10.03 0.90 0.14
C GLU A 40 11.33 1.56 -0.35
N GLN A 41 12.36 1.61 0.49
CA GLN A 41 13.67 2.15 0.13
C GLN A 41 14.40 1.29 -0.90
N ARG A 42 14.03 0.02 -1.07
CA ARG A 42 14.62 -0.89 -2.06
C ARG A 42 14.06 -0.72 -3.47
N SER A 43 13.13 0.21 -3.70
CA SER A 43 12.63 0.49 -5.05
C SER A 43 13.71 0.98 -6.00
N ALA A 44 13.65 0.55 -7.25
CA ALA A 44 14.45 1.09 -8.35
C ALA A 44 14.26 2.59 -8.53
N GLU A 45 13.17 3.15 -7.99
CA GLU A 45 12.89 4.57 -7.99
C GLU A 45 13.45 5.30 -6.77
N TYR A 46 13.79 4.61 -5.66
CA TYR A 46 14.44 5.24 -4.51
C TYR A 46 15.84 5.68 -4.87
N GLN A 47 16.12 6.97 -4.65
CA GLN A 47 17.46 7.52 -4.74
C GLN A 47 18.04 7.59 -3.32
N LEU A 48 19.16 6.92 -3.08
CA LEU A 48 19.90 7.04 -1.82
C LEU A 48 20.45 8.46 -1.66
N ASP A 49 20.14 9.10 -0.54
CA ASP A 49 20.81 10.33 -0.09
C ASP A 49 22.06 9.94 0.72
N ILE A 50 23.24 10.08 0.10
CA ILE A 50 24.50 9.65 0.70
C ILE A 50 24.84 10.44 1.98
N GLU A 51 24.31 11.66 2.14
CA GLU A 51 24.62 12.51 3.27
C GLU A 51 23.75 12.18 4.50
N ASN A 52 22.49 11.80 4.26
CA ASN A 52 21.48 11.67 5.31
C ASN A 52 21.01 10.23 5.55
N ASP A 53 21.17 9.34 4.58
CA ASP A 53 20.70 7.95 4.66
C ASP A 53 21.83 6.98 4.96
N THR A 54 21.48 5.89 5.63
CA THR A 54 22.36 4.71 5.72
C THR A 54 22.05 3.78 4.55
N ALA A 55 23.07 3.46 3.75
CA ALA A 55 22.94 2.53 2.64
C ALA A 55 22.50 1.14 3.12
N ILE A 56 21.50 0.58 2.46
CA ILE A 56 21.07 -0.80 2.68
C ILE A 56 22.19 -1.74 2.25
N ASN A 57 22.45 -2.75 3.09
CA ASN A 57 23.56 -3.68 2.90
C ASN A 57 23.10 -5.12 3.20
N ASP A 58 23.16 -5.96 2.18
CA ASP A 58 22.74 -7.37 2.22
C ASP A 58 23.92 -8.34 2.40
N VAL A 59 25.11 -7.87 2.80
CA VAL A 59 26.25 -8.76 3.12
C VAL A 59 25.95 -9.68 4.30
N MET A 60 25.06 -9.27 5.20
CA MET A 60 24.60 -10.08 6.34
C MET A 60 23.14 -10.54 6.18
N LEU A 61 22.61 -10.53 4.95
CA LEU A 61 21.27 -11.02 4.67
C LEU A 61 21.22 -12.54 4.91
N PRO A 62 20.33 -13.04 5.80
CA PRO A 62 20.16 -14.47 5.97
C PRO A 62 19.73 -15.13 4.64
N ASN A 63 20.35 -16.25 4.29
CA ASN A 63 19.92 -17.00 3.12
C ASN A 63 18.52 -17.58 3.37
N GLY A 64 17.61 -17.41 2.42
CA GLY A 64 16.25 -17.90 2.58
C GLY A 64 15.31 -17.45 1.48
N TRP A 65 14.07 -17.91 1.58
CA TRP A 65 12.99 -17.51 0.67
C TRP A 65 12.32 -16.24 1.20
N TYR A 66 12.25 -15.23 0.36
CA TYR A 66 11.66 -13.94 0.66
C TYR A 66 10.49 -13.64 -0.26
N ARG A 67 9.41 -13.12 0.31
CA ARG A 67 8.33 -12.49 -0.42
C ARG A 67 8.43 -10.98 -0.26
N PHE A 68 8.25 -10.27 -1.36
CA PHE A 68 8.10 -8.82 -1.36
C PHE A 68 6.63 -8.44 -1.23
N ASN A 69 6.37 -7.35 -0.52
CA ASN A 69 5.06 -6.79 -0.26
C ASN A 69 5.21 -5.28 -0.09
N THR A 70 5.21 -4.57 -1.21
CA THR A 70 5.31 -3.11 -1.28
C THR A 70 4.32 -2.58 -2.31
N SER A 71 3.83 -1.37 -2.09
CA SER A 71 3.01 -0.67 -3.07
C SER A 71 3.74 -0.41 -4.39
N ASN A 72 5.07 -0.28 -4.36
CA ASN A 72 5.94 0.18 -5.45
C ASN A 72 6.28 -0.87 -6.52
N GLY A 73 5.48 -1.94 -6.56
CA GLY A 73 5.76 -3.14 -7.32
C GLY A 73 6.49 -4.16 -6.45
N ASP A 74 5.95 -5.36 -6.43
CA ASP A 74 6.36 -6.49 -5.58
C ASP A 74 7.31 -7.46 -6.29
N ASP A 75 7.88 -7.05 -7.42
CA ASP A 75 8.80 -7.85 -8.23
C ASP A 75 10.18 -7.20 -8.32
N MET A 76 11.24 -8.00 -8.33
CA MET A 76 12.59 -7.50 -8.67
C MET A 76 12.59 -6.86 -10.07
N PRO A 77 13.18 -5.66 -10.26
CA PRO A 77 13.24 -5.03 -11.57
C PRO A 77 14.07 -5.88 -12.54
N THR A 78 13.57 -6.02 -13.76
CA THR A 78 14.23 -6.73 -14.87
C THR A 78 15.05 -5.82 -15.78
N GLU A 79 15.09 -4.54 -15.45
CA GLU A 79 15.95 -3.54 -16.09
C GLU A 79 16.98 -3.06 -15.07
N ALA A 80 18.20 -2.79 -15.54
CA ALA A 80 19.29 -2.35 -14.69
C ALA A 80 18.96 -0.96 -14.10
N PRO A 81 18.74 -0.83 -12.79
CA PRO A 81 18.59 0.49 -12.16
C PRO A 81 19.92 1.24 -12.22
N ASN A 82 19.95 2.55 -11.96
CA ASN A 82 21.21 3.29 -11.84
C ASN A 82 21.92 3.00 -10.51
N SER A 83 23.23 3.26 -10.43
CA SER A 83 23.94 3.26 -9.14
C SER A 83 23.30 4.24 -8.16
N LEU A 84 23.38 3.97 -6.86
CA LEU A 84 22.69 4.74 -5.80
C LEU A 84 21.15 4.59 -5.77
N LYS A 85 20.57 3.72 -6.62
CA LYS A 85 19.16 3.34 -6.53
C LYS A 85 18.94 2.22 -5.51
N CYS A 86 17.67 1.89 -5.22
CA CYS A 86 17.30 0.81 -4.30
C CYS A 86 17.88 0.98 -2.88
N GLY A 87 18.13 2.23 -2.48
CA GLY A 87 18.62 2.58 -1.15
C GLY A 87 20.03 2.10 -0.87
N THR A 88 20.82 1.80 -1.90
CA THR A 88 22.14 1.19 -1.77
C THR A 88 23.12 1.74 -2.79
N TRP A 89 24.42 1.46 -2.65
CA TRP A 89 25.43 1.93 -3.62
C TRP A 89 25.47 1.03 -4.85
N TYR A 90 25.32 -0.27 -4.63
CA TYR A 90 25.42 -1.33 -5.64
C TYR A 90 24.11 -2.12 -5.73
N PRO A 91 23.13 -1.63 -6.51
CA PRO A 91 21.85 -2.31 -6.66
C PRO A 91 22.01 -3.70 -7.30
N ILE A 92 21.26 -4.68 -6.80
CA ILE A 92 21.17 -6.03 -7.36
C ILE A 92 19.79 -6.18 -8.00
N TRP A 93 19.76 -6.48 -9.29
CA TRP A 93 18.56 -6.55 -10.12
C TRP A 93 18.47 -7.90 -10.86
N LEU A 94 17.29 -8.24 -11.37
CA LEU A 94 17.06 -9.50 -12.07
C LEU A 94 17.48 -9.37 -13.53
N ASN A 95 18.62 -9.96 -13.90
CA ASN A 95 19.09 -10.00 -15.29
C ASN A 95 18.50 -11.20 -16.05
N ASP A 96 17.20 -11.39 -15.92
CA ASP A 96 16.42 -12.47 -16.51
C ASP A 96 14.94 -12.08 -16.52
N THR A 97 14.10 -12.98 -17.02
CA THR A 97 12.65 -12.90 -16.98
C THR A 97 12.11 -13.63 -15.74
N LEU A 98 11.01 -13.15 -15.19
CA LEU A 98 10.29 -13.84 -14.11
C LEU A 98 9.68 -15.17 -14.62
N PRO A 99 9.69 -16.24 -13.80
CA PRO A 99 9.14 -17.53 -14.19
C PRO A 99 7.61 -17.54 -14.27
N LEU A 100 7.06 -18.43 -15.10
CA LEU A 100 5.64 -18.76 -15.09
C LEU A 100 5.32 -19.72 -13.94
N VAL A 101 4.04 -19.82 -13.56
CA VAL A 101 3.57 -20.79 -12.56
C VAL A 101 3.95 -22.23 -12.94
N SER A 102 3.93 -22.57 -14.23
CA SER A 102 4.30 -23.88 -14.76
C SER A 102 5.77 -24.24 -14.58
N ASP A 103 6.63 -23.25 -14.38
CA ASP A 103 8.08 -23.44 -14.36
C ASP A 103 8.57 -23.91 -12.99
N GLY A 104 7.70 -23.88 -11.97
CA GLY A 104 8.06 -24.22 -10.60
C GLY A 104 9.17 -23.32 -10.05
N THR A 105 10.09 -23.89 -9.27
CA THR A 105 11.27 -23.17 -8.80
C THR A 105 12.31 -23.10 -9.93
N SER A 106 12.52 -21.90 -10.45
CA SER A 106 13.46 -21.63 -11.54
C SER A 106 14.72 -20.93 -11.04
N SER A 107 15.88 -21.35 -11.55
CA SER A 107 17.16 -20.67 -11.32
C SER A 107 17.28 -19.49 -12.28
N LYS A 108 17.44 -18.28 -11.75
CA LYS A 108 17.42 -17.02 -12.50
C LYS A 108 18.64 -16.17 -12.15
N GLN A 109 19.23 -15.53 -13.15
CA GLN A 109 20.42 -14.72 -12.95
C GLN A 109 20.06 -13.34 -12.41
N VAL A 110 20.68 -12.94 -11.30
CA VAL A 110 20.73 -11.56 -10.84
C VAL A 110 22.07 -10.94 -11.20
N CYS A 111 22.09 -9.62 -11.33
CA CYS A 111 23.33 -8.89 -11.47
C CYS A 111 23.42 -7.69 -10.54
N MET A 112 24.61 -7.48 -9.99
CA MET A 112 24.97 -6.32 -9.19
C MET A 112 25.53 -5.23 -10.09
N ARG A 113 24.89 -4.06 -10.07
CA ARG A 113 25.38 -2.86 -10.77
C ARG A 113 26.53 -2.21 -10.00
N SER A 114 27.46 -1.62 -10.74
CA SER A 114 28.48 -0.68 -10.24
C SER A 114 28.40 0.68 -10.92
N PHE A 115 29.19 1.65 -10.46
CA PHE A 115 29.31 2.96 -11.10
C PHE A 115 29.89 2.92 -12.53
N LYS A 116 30.53 1.81 -12.93
CA LYS A 116 31.24 1.68 -14.23
C LYS A 116 30.65 0.61 -15.14
N SER A 117 29.80 -0.26 -14.62
CA SER A 117 29.19 -1.37 -15.36
C SER A 117 27.78 -1.60 -14.85
N ASP A 118 26.84 -1.76 -15.77
CA ASP A 118 25.46 -2.16 -15.49
C ASP A 118 25.39 -3.55 -14.84
N CYS A 119 26.45 -4.35 -15.02
CA CYS A 119 26.59 -5.68 -14.45
C CYS A 119 28.07 -5.95 -14.08
N LEU A 120 28.43 -5.76 -12.82
CA LEU A 120 29.78 -6.00 -12.30
C LEU A 120 29.99 -7.47 -11.92
N GLU A 121 29.04 -8.04 -11.20
CA GLU A 121 29.06 -9.42 -10.71
C GLU A 121 27.66 -10.00 -10.84
N SER A 122 27.56 -11.27 -11.26
CA SER A 122 26.28 -11.96 -11.43
C SER A 122 26.31 -13.34 -10.79
N TRP A 123 25.16 -13.78 -10.31
CA TRP A 123 24.96 -15.11 -9.73
C TRP A 123 23.51 -15.52 -9.93
N ASN A 124 23.19 -16.78 -9.64
CA ASN A 124 21.84 -17.30 -9.75
C ASN A 124 21.15 -17.37 -8.40
N ILE A 125 19.86 -17.05 -8.38
CA ILE A 125 18.95 -17.25 -7.25
C ILE A 125 17.76 -18.12 -7.69
N GLY A 126 17.10 -18.76 -6.73
CA GLY A 126 15.83 -19.44 -6.99
C GLY A 126 14.68 -18.42 -7.03
N ILE A 127 13.77 -18.57 -7.98
CA ILE A 127 12.52 -17.78 -8.04
C ILE A 127 11.36 -18.73 -8.32
N LYS A 128 10.26 -18.58 -7.58
CA LYS A 128 9.03 -19.35 -7.81
C LYS A 128 7.83 -18.41 -7.91
N ASN A 129 6.97 -18.66 -8.89
CA ASN A 129 5.70 -17.96 -9.07
C ASN A 129 4.58 -18.70 -8.31
N CYS A 130 4.05 -18.07 -7.27
CA CYS A 130 3.06 -18.65 -6.36
C CYS A 130 1.60 -18.34 -6.75
N SER A 131 1.35 -18.03 -8.03
CA SER A 131 0.02 -17.66 -8.55
C SER A 131 -0.57 -16.40 -7.89
N GLY A 132 0.18 -15.31 -7.94
CA GLY A 132 -0.25 -13.99 -7.45
C GLY A 132 0.87 -13.17 -6.81
N PHE A 133 1.98 -13.81 -6.46
CA PHE A 133 3.20 -13.19 -5.98
C PHE A 133 4.40 -14.10 -6.30
N TYR A 134 5.60 -13.54 -6.24
CA TYR A 134 6.84 -14.30 -6.36
C TYR A 134 7.53 -14.45 -5.01
N VAL A 135 8.28 -15.54 -4.89
CA VAL A 135 9.23 -15.73 -3.80
C VAL A 135 10.63 -15.93 -4.36
N TYR A 136 11.60 -15.35 -3.66
CA TYR A 136 12.98 -15.24 -4.10
C TYR A 136 13.91 -15.89 -3.07
N GLY A 137 14.68 -16.88 -3.51
CA GLY A 137 15.72 -17.54 -2.72
C GLY A 137 16.96 -16.67 -2.67
N LEU A 138 16.91 -15.62 -1.86
CA LEU A 138 17.98 -14.63 -1.75
C LEU A 138 19.15 -15.18 -0.93
N ILE A 139 20.34 -14.73 -1.28
CA ILE A 139 21.58 -15.04 -0.57
C ILE A 139 22.32 -13.76 -0.21
N SER A 140 23.14 -13.83 0.84
CA SER A 140 24.03 -12.75 1.25
C SER A 140 24.91 -12.27 0.10
N SER A 141 25.08 -10.95 -0.01
CA SER A 141 26.05 -10.35 -0.94
C SER A 141 27.49 -10.49 -0.46
N THR A 142 28.45 -10.47 -1.39
CA THR A 142 29.89 -10.40 -1.12
C THR A 142 30.44 -8.97 -1.00
N THR A 143 29.68 -7.98 -1.45
CA THR A 143 30.11 -6.57 -1.55
C THR A 143 29.33 -5.68 -0.59
N GLU A 144 30.03 -4.85 0.20
CA GLU A 144 29.41 -3.88 1.09
C GLU A 144 28.59 -2.83 0.34
N ASN A 145 27.53 -2.34 0.99
CA ASN A 145 26.58 -1.38 0.40
C ASN A 145 26.00 -1.88 -0.92
N SER A 146 25.71 -3.17 -1.01
CA SER A 146 24.90 -3.73 -2.08
C SER A 146 23.62 -4.35 -1.53
N ALA A 147 22.55 -4.29 -2.31
CA ALA A 147 21.23 -4.72 -1.87
C ALA A 147 20.34 -5.13 -3.04
N TYR A 148 19.46 -6.12 -2.81
CA TYR A 148 18.42 -6.50 -3.78
C TYR A 148 17.36 -5.40 -3.91
N CYS A 149 17.06 -5.03 -5.15
CA CYS A 149 16.00 -4.11 -5.52
C CYS A 149 14.62 -4.76 -5.48
N ILE A 150 13.59 -3.97 -5.17
CA ILE A 150 12.20 -4.40 -5.15
C ILE A 150 11.34 -3.35 -5.85
N GLY A 151 10.76 -3.70 -6.99
CA GLY A 151 9.81 -2.85 -7.69
C GLY A 151 10.45 -1.68 -8.44
N SER A 152 9.75 -1.23 -9.46
CA SER A 152 10.11 -0.11 -10.32
C SER A 152 8.93 0.84 -10.58
N LYS A 153 7.82 0.68 -9.85
CA LYS A 153 6.63 1.50 -10.05
C LYS A 153 6.73 2.76 -9.19
N LEU A 154 6.57 3.91 -9.86
CA LEU A 154 6.26 5.17 -9.19
C LEU A 154 4.83 5.10 -8.68
N VAL A 155 4.67 5.12 -7.36
CA VAL A 155 3.36 5.14 -6.71
C VAL A 155 3.17 6.52 -6.09
N PRO A 156 2.09 7.26 -6.43
CA PRO A 156 1.83 8.55 -5.79
C PRO A 156 1.81 8.42 -4.28
N CYS A 157 2.32 9.43 -3.57
CA CYS A 157 2.23 9.42 -2.11
C CYS A 157 0.76 9.28 -1.65
N PRO A 158 0.49 8.54 -0.56
CA PRO A 158 -0.84 8.47 0.02
C PRO A 158 -1.28 9.87 0.45
N TYR A 159 -2.59 10.09 0.51
CA TYR A 159 -3.13 11.33 1.05
C TYR A 159 -2.57 11.63 2.44
N GLY A 160 -2.11 12.87 2.66
CA GLY A 160 -1.46 13.29 3.91
C GLY A 160 0.06 13.16 3.93
N TYR A 161 0.65 12.54 2.90
CA TYR A 161 2.09 12.35 2.78
C TYR A 161 2.62 13.07 1.54
N SER A 162 3.88 13.48 1.58
CA SER A 162 4.56 14.05 0.42
C SER A 162 6.03 13.67 0.42
N SER A 163 6.61 13.62 -0.77
CA SER A 163 8.04 13.56 -1.00
C SER A 163 8.42 14.72 -1.93
N ASN A 164 9.72 14.95 -2.16
CA ASN A 164 10.18 15.96 -3.11
C ASN A 164 9.70 15.67 -4.55
N THR A 165 9.38 14.41 -4.87
CA THR A 165 8.91 13.97 -6.19
C THR A 165 7.39 13.79 -6.25
N GLY A 166 6.70 13.70 -5.11
CA GLY A 166 5.27 13.39 -5.03
C GLY A 166 4.94 11.90 -5.13
N PHE A 167 5.95 11.04 -5.25
CA PHE A 167 5.80 9.59 -5.33
C PHE A 167 6.62 8.91 -4.22
N TYR A 168 6.22 7.70 -3.84
CA TYR A 168 7.10 6.78 -3.16
C TYR A 168 8.30 6.47 -4.06
N PRO A 169 9.43 6.13 -3.46
CA PRO A 169 9.70 6.14 -2.01
C PRO A 169 10.16 7.49 -1.46
N GLY A 170 10.06 7.68 -0.14
CA GLY A 170 10.35 8.97 0.53
C GLY A 170 9.12 9.80 0.91
N CYS A 171 7.91 9.22 0.84
CA CYS A 171 6.71 9.84 1.34
C CYS A 171 6.78 9.96 2.86
N THR A 172 6.92 11.19 3.36
CA THR A 172 6.82 11.48 4.79
C THR A 172 5.53 12.25 5.05
N MET A 173 4.97 12.10 6.26
CA MET A 173 3.93 13.01 6.69
C MET A 173 4.55 14.40 6.78
N LYS A 174 4.21 15.29 5.86
CA LYS A 174 4.69 16.67 5.92
C LYS A 174 3.98 17.50 6.98
N PHE A 175 2.91 16.97 7.57
CA PHE A 175 2.08 17.73 8.49
C PHE A 175 2.42 17.35 9.93
N PRO A 176 2.86 18.31 10.78
CA PRO A 176 2.55 18.18 12.20
C PRO A 176 1.02 18.06 12.33
N GLN A 177 0.53 17.49 13.42
CA GLN A 177 -0.90 17.57 13.80
C GLN A 177 -1.29 19.05 14.04
N LYS A 178 -1.31 19.90 13.01
CA LYS A 178 -2.09 21.14 13.05
C LYS A 178 -3.52 20.69 12.90
N THR A 179 -4.14 20.44 14.04
CA THR A 179 -5.58 20.26 14.13
C THR A 179 -6.20 21.52 13.53
N VAL A 180 -7.03 21.34 12.51
CA VAL A 180 -8.09 22.31 12.25
C VAL A 180 -8.75 22.55 13.61
N GLY A 181 -8.89 23.81 14.01
CA GLY A 181 -9.44 24.17 15.32
C GLY A 181 -10.88 23.69 15.51
N THR A 182 -11.71 24.47 16.19
CA THR A 182 -13.14 24.12 16.27
C THR A 182 -13.74 24.13 14.87
N VAL A 183 -14.18 22.96 14.40
CA VAL A 183 -14.99 22.85 13.18
C VAL A 183 -16.43 23.10 13.57
N GLU A 184 -17.02 24.16 13.05
CA GLU A 184 -18.41 24.52 13.31
C GLU A 184 -19.28 24.05 12.14
N VAL A 185 -20.35 23.33 12.48
CA VAL A 185 -21.45 23.09 11.55
C VAL A 185 -22.38 24.29 11.63
N ILE A 186 -22.45 25.07 10.55
CA ILE A 186 -23.34 26.23 10.47
C ILE A 186 -24.60 25.83 9.73
N VAL A 187 -25.74 26.34 10.20
CA VAL A 187 -27.03 26.17 9.54
C VAL A 187 -27.37 27.50 8.87
N ASP A 188 -27.33 27.52 7.55
CA ASP A 188 -27.66 28.68 6.74
C ASP A 188 -28.95 28.45 5.95
N LEU A 189 -29.72 29.54 5.76
CA LEU A 189 -30.87 29.56 4.87
C LEU A 189 -30.43 30.08 3.50
N VAL A 190 -30.39 29.19 2.51
CA VAL A 190 -29.98 29.54 1.13
C VAL A 190 -31.19 29.58 0.19
N PRO A 191 -31.16 30.39 -0.90
CA PRO A 191 -32.24 30.39 -1.88
C PRO A 191 -32.45 28.99 -2.49
N GLY A 192 -33.66 28.48 -2.39
CA GLY A 192 -34.09 27.20 -2.93
C GLY A 192 -35.02 27.34 -4.14
N PRO A 193 -35.38 26.23 -4.79
CA PRO A 193 -36.31 26.24 -5.92
C PRO A 193 -37.68 26.77 -5.47
N VAL A 194 -38.19 27.79 -6.19
CA VAL A 194 -39.49 28.40 -5.92
C VAL A 194 -40.57 27.43 -6.39
N LEU A 195 -41.28 26.81 -5.44
CA LEU A 195 -42.30 25.82 -5.79
C LEU A 195 -43.64 26.46 -6.20
N PHE A 196 -43.94 27.69 -5.77
CA PHE A 196 -45.16 28.42 -6.15
C PHE A 196 -44.98 29.96 -5.99
N GLU A 197 -45.24 30.74 -7.03
CA GLU A 197 -45.48 32.19 -6.92
C GLU A 197 -46.98 32.44 -6.60
N PRO A 198 -47.34 33.41 -5.71
CA PRO A 198 -46.82 34.78 -5.73
C PRO A 198 -46.23 35.32 -4.41
N TYR A 199 -45.80 34.49 -3.46
CA TYR A 199 -45.21 35.00 -2.19
C TYR A 199 -43.85 34.36 -1.84
N GLY A 200 -42.79 35.14 -2.06
CA GLY A 200 -41.53 35.07 -1.31
C GLY A 200 -40.47 34.10 -1.84
N ASN A 201 -39.21 34.49 -1.64
CA ASN A 201 -38.03 33.65 -1.87
C ASN A 201 -38.16 32.38 -1.00
N SER A 202 -38.23 31.19 -1.62
CA SER A 202 -38.17 29.94 -0.87
C SER A 202 -36.76 29.77 -0.32
N LEU A 203 -36.61 29.71 0.99
CA LEU A 203 -35.33 29.45 1.66
C LEU A 203 -35.27 27.97 2.05
N VAL A 204 -34.14 27.32 1.79
CA VAL A 204 -33.87 25.93 2.16
C VAL A 204 -32.67 25.86 3.11
N THR A 205 -32.67 24.85 3.96
CA THR A 205 -31.63 24.62 4.98
C THR A 205 -30.37 24.02 4.36
N SER A 206 -29.22 24.65 4.61
CA SER A 206 -27.91 24.15 4.21
C SER A 206 -27.01 24.01 5.44
N PHE A 207 -26.33 22.87 5.56
CA PHE A 207 -25.29 22.70 6.59
C PHE A 207 -23.93 22.98 5.97
N GLY A 208 -23.27 24.04 6.45
CA GLY A 208 -21.93 24.42 6.06
C GLY A 208 -20.87 23.89 7.02
N CYS A 209 -19.68 23.60 6.49
CA CYS A 209 -18.50 23.33 7.30
C CYS A 209 -17.65 24.61 7.34
N LYS A 210 -17.49 25.22 8.53
CA LYS A 210 -16.64 26.40 8.71
C LYS A 210 -15.51 26.07 9.68
N PHE A 211 -14.31 26.47 9.30
CA PHE A 211 -13.10 26.37 10.09
C PHE A 211 -12.09 27.41 9.63
N ASP A 212 -11.08 27.70 10.44
CA ASP A 212 -10.02 28.64 10.06
C ASP A 212 -9.06 28.01 9.04
N GLU A 213 -8.75 28.74 7.96
CA GLU A 213 -7.76 28.28 6.97
C GLU A 213 -6.41 28.03 7.65
N VAL A 214 -5.89 26.82 7.48
CA VAL A 214 -4.58 26.46 8.02
C VAL A 214 -3.54 26.65 6.92
N PHE A 215 -2.38 27.17 7.30
CA PHE A 215 -1.22 27.34 6.41
C PHE A 215 -0.05 26.47 6.87
N GLY A 216 0.66 25.90 5.90
CA GLY A 216 1.95 25.25 6.12
C GLY A 216 2.99 26.23 6.66
N ASP A 217 4.01 25.70 7.33
CA ASP A 217 5.09 26.53 7.89
C ASP A 217 5.92 27.23 6.80
N ASP A 218 5.82 26.76 5.55
CA ASP A 218 6.37 27.33 4.32
C ASP A 218 5.35 28.20 3.53
N GLY A 219 4.17 28.45 4.10
CA GLY A 219 3.10 29.20 3.43
C GLY A 219 2.34 28.41 2.37
N VAL A 220 2.58 27.09 2.26
CA VAL A 220 1.82 26.22 1.35
C VAL A 220 0.36 26.15 1.81
N LYS A 221 -0.56 26.28 0.84
CA LYS A 221 -1.99 26.12 1.05
C LYS A 221 -2.36 24.64 1.09
N PHE A 222 -3.27 24.27 1.98
CA PHE A 222 -3.82 22.92 2.02
C PHE A 222 -5.06 22.77 1.15
N VAL A 223 -5.31 21.54 0.74
CA VAL A 223 -6.60 21.07 0.25
C VAL A 223 -7.22 20.16 1.30
N TYR A 224 -8.55 20.15 1.36
CA TYR A 224 -9.30 19.54 2.44
C TYR A 224 -10.27 18.48 1.90
N ASP A 225 -10.36 17.38 2.64
CA ASP A 225 -11.41 16.38 2.46
C ASP A 225 -12.53 16.67 3.45
N VAL A 226 -13.75 16.86 2.96
CA VAL A 226 -14.94 17.12 3.78
C VAL A 226 -15.82 15.87 3.78
N GLN A 227 -15.84 15.19 4.92
CA GLN A 227 -16.66 13.99 5.15
C GLN A 227 -17.85 14.33 6.04
N TRP A 228 -19.06 14.25 5.49
CA TRP A 228 -20.27 14.33 6.28
C TRP A 228 -20.62 12.97 6.88
N SER A 229 -21.09 12.98 8.13
CA SER A 229 -21.58 11.79 8.82
C SER A 229 -22.87 12.11 9.58
N ILE A 230 -23.79 11.14 9.64
CA ILE A 230 -25.01 11.20 10.44
C ILE A 230 -25.01 9.99 11.38
N ASN A 231 -25.15 10.22 12.68
CA ASN A 231 -25.08 9.18 13.73
C ASN A 231 -23.79 8.32 13.66
N GLY A 232 -22.66 8.93 13.27
CA GLY A 232 -21.36 8.24 13.15
C GLY A 232 -21.17 7.44 11.85
N GLN A 233 -22.20 7.32 11.01
CA GLN A 233 -22.07 6.68 9.70
C GLN A 233 -21.68 7.71 8.64
N LYS A 234 -20.55 7.46 7.96
CA LYS A 234 -20.05 8.26 6.83
C LYS A 234 -20.95 8.08 5.60
N PHE A 235 -21.30 9.16 4.89
CA PHE A 235 -22.19 9.05 3.72
C PHE A 235 -21.79 9.93 2.51
N ILE A 236 -21.23 11.13 2.69
CA ILE A 236 -20.71 11.96 1.58
C ILE A 236 -19.27 12.36 1.85
N LEU A 237 -18.39 12.14 0.87
CA LEU A 237 -17.00 12.54 0.89
C LEU A 237 -16.72 13.46 -0.30
N HIS A 238 -16.32 14.69 -0.03
CA HIS A 238 -15.75 15.60 -1.03
C HIS A 238 -14.23 15.64 -0.84
N THR A 239 -13.47 15.27 -1.86
CA THR A 239 -12.00 15.20 -1.75
C THR A 239 -11.32 16.41 -2.37
N GLY A 240 -10.17 16.82 -1.82
CA GLY A 240 -9.23 17.75 -2.46
C GLY A 240 -9.77 19.16 -2.70
N LYS A 241 -10.57 19.69 -1.78
CA LYS A 241 -11.18 21.02 -1.92
C LYS A 241 -10.26 22.12 -1.41
N GLU A 242 -10.04 23.16 -2.21
CA GLU A 242 -9.37 24.38 -1.75
C GLU A 242 -10.23 25.10 -0.70
N TYR A 243 -9.60 25.81 0.23
CA TYR A 243 -10.30 26.57 1.28
C TYR A 243 -11.34 27.55 0.71
N SER A 244 -10.99 28.26 -0.36
CA SER A 244 -11.87 29.17 -1.11
C SER A 244 -13.15 28.51 -1.64
N ASN A 245 -13.12 27.18 -1.83
CA ASN A 245 -14.19 26.40 -2.42
C ASN A 245 -14.90 25.47 -1.42
N ILE A 246 -14.62 25.60 -0.11
CA ILE A 246 -15.23 24.75 0.93
C ILE A 246 -16.76 24.87 0.94
N GLY A 247 -17.31 26.06 0.64
CA GLY A 247 -18.76 26.24 0.54
C GLY A 247 -19.45 25.33 -0.50
N SER A 248 -18.71 24.80 -1.48
CA SER A 248 -19.24 23.82 -2.45
C SER A 248 -19.47 22.42 -1.85
N THR A 249 -19.05 22.20 -0.60
CA THR A 249 -19.22 20.93 0.13
C THR A 249 -20.39 20.97 1.11
N ASN A 250 -21.15 22.07 1.13
CA ASN A 250 -22.28 22.22 2.03
C ASN A 250 -23.34 21.14 1.76
N LEU A 251 -23.85 20.55 2.83
CA LEU A 251 -24.90 19.54 2.75
C LEU A 251 -26.26 20.23 2.58
N THR A 252 -26.90 19.99 1.45
CA THR A 252 -28.19 20.58 1.07
C THR A 252 -29.36 19.67 1.42
N GLU A 253 -30.57 20.22 1.55
CA GLU A 253 -31.80 19.44 1.79
C GLU A 253 -31.99 18.26 0.83
N SER A 254 -31.60 18.40 -0.44
CA SER A 254 -31.74 17.35 -1.47
C SER A 254 -30.87 16.10 -1.20
N GLU A 255 -29.82 16.25 -0.41
CA GLU A 255 -28.85 15.21 -0.13
C GLU A 255 -29.23 14.37 1.10
N TRP A 256 -29.99 14.94 2.05
CA TRP A 256 -30.32 14.26 3.30
C TRP A 256 -31.83 14.06 3.55
N ILE A 257 -32.70 14.98 3.11
CA ILE A 257 -34.15 14.88 3.35
C ILE A 257 -34.73 13.67 2.61
N GLY A 258 -35.49 12.84 3.32
CA GLY A 258 -36.11 11.61 2.78
C GLY A 258 -35.14 10.45 2.53
N LYS A 259 -33.83 10.68 2.62
CA LYS A 259 -32.77 9.67 2.46
C LYS A 259 -32.18 9.23 3.80
N HIS A 260 -32.12 10.13 4.79
CA HIS A 260 -31.55 9.87 6.10
C HIS A 260 -32.48 10.36 7.22
N ARG A 261 -32.54 9.63 8.35
CA ARG A 261 -33.31 10.03 9.54
C ARG A 261 -32.40 10.73 10.55
N LEU A 262 -32.74 11.98 10.91
CA LEU A 262 -32.20 12.60 12.11
C LEU A 262 -32.84 11.95 13.34
N ASN A 263 -32.02 11.41 14.24
CA ASN A 263 -32.47 10.87 15.52
C ASN A 263 -32.02 11.81 16.64
N MET A 264 -32.83 11.96 17.69
CA MET A 264 -32.49 12.73 18.90
C MET A 264 -32.64 11.84 20.12
N VAL A 265 -31.64 11.87 21.02
CA VAL A 265 -31.71 11.21 22.33
C VAL A 265 -31.70 12.32 23.39
N VAL A 266 -32.76 12.38 24.19
CA VAL A 266 -32.84 13.29 25.35
C VAL A 266 -32.59 12.46 26.60
N SER A 267 -31.51 12.76 27.32
CA SER A 267 -31.19 12.12 28.59
C SER A 267 -31.42 13.10 29.73
N LEU A 268 -32.22 12.70 30.71
CA LEU A 268 -32.36 13.42 31.98
C LEU A 268 -31.10 13.22 32.83
N LYS A 269 -30.63 14.30 33.46
CA LYS A 269 -29.63 14.25 34.53
C LYS A 269 -30.26 14.79 35.80
N ASP A 270 -30.11 14.05 36.89
CA ASP A 270 -30.46 14.55 38.22
C ASP A 270 -29.54 15.71 38.60
N VAL A 271 -30.13 16.75 39.22
CA VAL A 271 -29.43 17.98 39.66
C VAL A 271 -28.69 17.73 40.97
#